data_AF-A0A3A8Z259-F1
#
_entry.id   AF-A0A3A8Z259-F1
#
_cell.length_a   1.000
_cell.length_b   1.000
_cell.length_c   1.000
_cell.angle_alpha   90.00
_cell.angle_beta   90.00
_cell.angle_gamma   90.00
#
_symmetry.space_group_name_H-M   'P 1'
#
loop_
_entity.id
_entity.type
_entity.pdbx_description
1 polymer ?
#
loop_
_entity_poly.entity_id
_entity_poly.type
_entity_poly.pdbx_seq_one_letter_code
_entity_poly.pdbx_strand_id
1 'polypeptide(L)'
;MEDRMEKDIAVYVSVLHDSLRNKCDVLQELLDITKEQEQVLSEEEMDFDEFDEMMKDKDSLIQKIQELDQGFQNVYDKIGSSLKEHAEQFKGQIVEMQAYIRKATDCGVKIQALEHSNKEKFAAALAKKRREIHNFNKSNKTAVSYSKNMANQHQAWQSYFMDKKE
;
A
#
# COMPACT_ATOMS: atom_id res chain seq x y z
N MET A 1 22.36 -42.81 -15.94
CA MET A 1 21.64 -41.67 -16.57
C MET A 1 20.46 -41.26 -15.69
N GLU A 2 19.68 -42.20 -15.14
CA GLU A 2 18.63 -41.93 -14.14
C GLU A 2 19.12 -41.12 -12.93
N ASP A 3 20.22 -41.52 -12.27
CA ASP A 3 20.76 -40.83 -11.08
C ASP A 3 21.19 -39.36 -11.32
N ARG A 4 21.48 -38.99 -12.58
CA ARG A 4 21.82 -37.60 -12.93
C ARG A 4 20.56 -36.77 -13.16
N MET A 5 19.55 -37.34 -13.80
CA MET A 5 18.24 -36.71 -14.02
C MET A 5 17.47 -36.53 -12.70
N GLU A 6 17.55 -37.49 -11.78
CA GLU A 6 16.96 -37.38 -10.44
C GLU A 6 17.59 -36.26 -9.61
N LYS A 7 18.92 -36.10 -9.66
CA LYS A 7 19.60 -34.98 -9.01
C LYS A 7 19.15 -33.63 -9.56
N ASP A 8 18.97 -33.53 -10.87
CA ASP A 8 18.51 -32.29 -11.50
C ASP A 8 17.07 -31.97 -11.05
N ILE A 9 16.17 -32.95 -10.99
CA ILE A 9 14.79 -32.77 -10.49
C ILE A 9 14.79 -32.32 -9.03
N ALA A 10 15.59 -32.93 -8.16
CA ALA A 10 15.66 -32.57 -6.74
C ALA A 10 16.09 -31.10 -6.54
N VAL A 11 17.04 -30.62 -7.34
CA VAL A 11 17.47 -29.21 -7.32
C VAL A 11 16.32 -28.29 -7.74
N TYR A 12 15.62 -28.61 -8.83
CA TYR A 12 14.47 -27.81 -9.27
C TYR A 12 13.31 -27.80 -8.27
N VAL A 13 13.04 -28.92 -7.61
CA VAL A 13 12.02 -29.00 -6.54
C VAL A 13 12.41 -28.11 -5.36
N SER A 14 13.70 -28.08 -4.96
CA SER A 14 14.19 -27.16 -3.94
C SER A 14 13.96 -25.70 -4.35
N VAL A 15 14.25 -25.35 -5.60
CA VAL A 15 14.03 -23.98 -6.10
C VAL A 15 12.55 -23.59 -6.08
N LEU A 16 11.64 -24.49 -6.45
CA LEU A 16 10.19 -24.25 -6.36
C LEU A 16 9.75 -24.03 -4.90
N HIS A 17 10.26 -24.87 -4.00
CA HIS A 17 9.96 -24.77 -2.58
C HIS A 17 10.45 -23.46 -1.98
N ASP A 18 11.70 -23.09 -2.23
CA ASP A 18 12.30 -21.84 -1.77
C ASP A 18 11.58 -20.61 -2.36
N SER A 19 11.17 -20.66 -3.63
CA SER A 19 10.39 -19.59 -4.25
C SER A 19 9.05 -19.37 -3.53
N LEU A 20 8.32 -20.45 -3.23
CA LEU A 20 7.04 -20.36 -2.50
C LEU A 20 7.21 -19.89 -1.06
N ARG A 21 8.27 -20.34 -0.38
CA ARG A 21 8.61 -19.88 0.97
C ARG A 21 8.91 -18.38 0.97
N ASN A 22 9.80 -17.94 0.07
CA ASN A 22 10.15 -16.54 -0.07
C ASN A 22 8.92 -15.68 -0.41
N LYS A 23 8.02 -16.18 -1.28
CA LYS A 23 6.77 -15.50 -1.58
C LYS A 23 5.91 -15.31 -0.33
N CYS A 24 5.82 -16.33 0.54
CA CYS A 24 5.09 -16.20 1.80
C CYS A 24 5.70 -15.14 2.72
N ASP A 25 7.03 -15.02 2.75
CA ASP A 25 7.72 -14.05 3.60
C ASP A 25 7.50 -12.62 3.09
N VAL A 26 7.61 -12.40 1.77
CA VAL A 26 7.34 -11.09 1.14
C VAL A 26 5.86 -10.69 1.27
N LEU A 27 4.93 -11.64 1.14
CA LEU A 27 3.51 -11.39 1.38
C LEU A 27 3.23 -11.03 2.84
N GLN A 28 3.95 -11.64 3.78
CA GLN A 28 3.80 -11.30 5.20
C GLN A 28 4.30 -9.88 5.48
N GLU A 29 5.44 -9.49 4.91
CA GLU A 29 5.97 -8.13 4.98
C GLU A 29 4.98 -7.11 4.38
N LEU A 30 4.42 -7.40 3.20
CA LEU A 30 3.40 -6.57 2.57
C LEU A 30 2.15 -6.43 3.45
N LEU A 31 1.71 -7.53 4.08
CA LEU A 31 0.59 -7.50 5.02
C LEU A 31 0.88 -6.62 6.23
N ASP A 32 2.09 -6.64 6.75
CA ASP A 32 2.46 -5.86 7.94
C ASP A 32 2.53 -4.36 7.61
N ILE A 33 3.12 -3.95 6.48
CA ILE A 33 3.06 -2.55 6.01
C ILE A 33 1.60 -2.12 5.75
N THR A 34 0.76 -3.01 5.23
CA THR A 34 -0.67 -2.70 5.00
C THR A 34 -1.43 -2.46 6.32
N LYS A 35 -1.04 -3.12 7.42
CA LYS A 35 -1.58 -2.83 8.76
C LYS A 35 -1.02 -1.54 9.34
N GLU A 36 0.25 -1.23 9.12
CA GLU A 36 0.87 0.03 9.55
C GLU A 36 0.21 1.22 8.84
N GLN A 37 -0.02 1.10 7.52
CA GLN A 37 -0.80 2.05 6.75
C GLN A 37 -2.18 2.31 7.40
N GLU A 38 -2.86 1.27 7.90
CA GLU A 38 -4.14 1.44 8.58
C GLU A 38 -4.03 2.32 9.84
N GLN A 39 -2.93 2.19 10.59
CA GLN A 39 -2.67 2.97 11.79
C GLN A 39 -2.42 4.43 11.43
N VAL A 40 -1.52 4.71 10.47
CA VAL A 40 -1.22 6.06 9.96
C VAL A 40 -2.49 6.75 9.43
N LEU A 41 -3.33 6.01 8.70
CA LEU A 41 -4.61 6.54 8.19
C LEU A 41 -5.64 6.85 9.28
N SER A 42 -5.46 6.30 10.48
CA SER A 42 -6.37 6.50 11.62
C SER A 42 -5.91 7.63 12.55
N GLU A 43 -4.75 8.23 12.30
CA GLU A 43 -4.22 9.35 13.07
C GLU A 43 -4.99 10.66 12.79
N GLU A 44 -4.96 11.59 13.75
CA GLU A 44 -5.68 12.86 13.63
C GLU A 44 -5.10 13.77 12.54
N GLU A 45 -3.78 13.77 12.42
CA GLU A 45 -2.99 14.42 11.38
C GLU A 45 -2.09 13.40 10.70
N MET A 46 -2.44 13.04 9.46
CA MET A 46 -1.65 12.15 8.62
C MET A 46 -0.36 12.81 8.16
N ASP A 47 0.76 12.12 8.33
CA ASP A 47 2.00 12.39 7.63
C ASP A 47 1.92 11.84 6.20
N PHE A 48 1.89 12.75 5.22
CA PHE A 48 1.79 12.38 3.81
C PHE A 48 3.11 11.90 3.21
N ASP A 49 4.25 12.28 3.79
CA ASP A 49 5.57 11.84 3.33
C ASP A 49 5.80 10.40 3.79
N GLU A 50 5.49 10.08 5.05
CA GLU A 50 5.52 8.70 5.57
C GLU A 50 4.58 7.78 4.77
N PHE A 51 3.36 8.26 4.46
CA PHE A 51 2.42 7.51 3.63
C PHE A 51 2.96 7.24 2.21
N ASP A 52 3.62 8.22 1.58
CA ASP A 52 4.21 8.04 0.24
C ASP A 52 5.38 7.05 0.24
N GLU A 53 6.20 7.04 1.31
CA GLU A 53 7.24 6.02 1.51
C GLU A 53 6.64 4.62 1.65
N MET A 54 5.61 4.45 2.49
CA MET A 54 4.89 3.17 2.63
C MET A 54 4.36 2.65 1.28
N MET A 55 3.83 3.55 0.43
CA MET A 55 3.33 3.15 -0.89
C MET A 55 4.46 2.66 -1.81
N LYS A 56 5.62 3.30 -1.80
CA LYS A 56 6.80 2.86 -2.58
C LYS A 56 7.31 1.50 -2.11
N ASP A 57 7.37 1.29 -0.80
CA ASP A 57 7.81 0.01 -0.23
C ASP A 57 6.84 -1.12 -0.63
N LYS A 58 5.53 -0.88 -0.54
CA LYS A 58 4.52 -1.83 -1.01
C LYS A 58 4.65 -2.14 -2.49
N ASP A 59 4.89 -1.14 -3.34
CA ASP A 59 5.11 -1.34 -4.78
C ASP A 59 6.34 -2.22 -5.05
N SER A 60 7.44 -2.01 -4.31
CA SER A 60 8.64 -2.84 -4.41
C SER A 60 8.38 -4.30 -4.02
N LEU A 61 7.64 -4.52 -2.92
CA LEU A 61 7.26 -5.86 -2.48
C LEU A 61 6.34 -6.57 -3.50
N ILE A 62 5.41 -5.83 -4.11
CA ILE A 62 4.54 -6.36 -5.17
C ILE A 62 5.35 -6.79 -6.39
N GLN A 63 6.33 -6.00 -6.82
CA GLN A 63 7.24 -6.36 -7.91
C GLN A 63 8.01 -7.65 -7.59
N LYS A 64 8.54 -7.75 -6.37
CA LYS A 64 9.25 -8.96 -5.90
C LYS A 64 8.33 -10.20 -5.89
N ILE A 65 7.06 -10.05 -5.50
CA ILE A 65 6.07 -11.14 -5.57
C ILE A 65 5.86 -11.59 -7.02
N GLN A 66 5.74 -10.65 -7.96
CA GLN A 66 5.56 -10.96 -9.38
C GLN A 66 6.77 -11.68 -9.98
N GLU A 67 7.99 -11.27 -9.60
CA GLU A 67 9.23 -11.94 -10.01
C GLU A 67 9.31 -13.37 -9.49
N LEU A 68 8.96 -13.58 -8.21
CA LEU A 68 8.92 -14.91 -7.61
C LEU A 68 7.89 -15.81 -8.32
N ASP A 69 6.72 -15.28 -8.65
CA ASP A 69 5.67 -16.00 -9.39
C ASP A 69 6.13 -16.39 -10.80
N GLN A 70 6.76 -15.47 -11.52
CA GLN A 70 7.30 -15.76 -12.84
C GLN A 70 8.43 -16.80 -12.76
N GLY A 71 9.33 -16.66 -11.78
CA GLY A 71 10.42 -17.62 -11.54
C GLY A 71 9.89 -19.01 -11.20
N PHE A 72 8.88 -19.09 -10.34
CA PHE A 72 8.20 -20.35 -10.00
C PHE A 72 7.59 -20.99 -11.24
N GLN A 73 6.80 -20.25 -12.02
CA GLN A 73 6.14 -20.78 -13.21
C GLN A 73 7.17 -21.31 -14.22
N ASN A 74 8.25 -20.56 -14.47
CA ASN A 74 9.32 -20.96 -15.39
C ASN A 74 10.01 -22.27 -15.00
N VAL A 75 10.16 -22.54 -13.70
CA VAL A 75 10.75 -23.80 -13.20
C VAL A 75 9.71 -24.92 -13.25
N TYR A 76 8.48 -24.62 -12.83
CA TYR A 76 7.41 -25.61 -12.79
C TYR A 76 7.05 -26.11 -14.19
N ASP A 77 7.05 -25.24 -15.21
CA ASP A 77 6.81 -25.63 -16.61
C ASP A 77 7.86 -26.62 -17.13
N LYS A 78 9.09 -26.56 -16.63
CA LYS A 78 10.19 -27.45 -17.03
C LYS A 78 10.10 -28.82 -16.38
N ILE A 79 9.73 -28.88 -15.10
CA ILE A 79 9.81 -30.12 -14.31
C ILE A 79 8.45 -30.67 -13.84
N GLY A 80 7.35 -29.97 -14.10
CA GLY A 80 6.03 -30.30 -13.53
C GLY A 80 5.51 -31.68 -13.91
N SER A 81 5.77 -32.14 -15.14
CA SER A 81 5.44 -33.50 -15.57
C SER A 81 6.31 -34.53 -14.84
N SER A 82 7.62 -34.33 -14.81
CA SER A 82 8.56 -35.21 -14.11
C SER A 82 8.28 -35.27 -12.61
N LEU A 83 7.91 -34.15 -11.98
CA LEU A 83 7.55 -34.07 -10.57
C LEU A 83 6.30 -34.90 -10.26
N LYS A 84 5.32 -34.93 -11.18
CA LYS A 84 4.12 -35.77 -11.02
C LYS A 84 4.44 -37.26 -11.11
N GLU A 85 5.34 -37.64 -12.03
CA GLU A 85 5.79 -39.03 -12.17
C GLU A 85 6.58 -39.52 -10.94
N HIS A 86 7.34 -38.63 -10.30
CA HIS A 86 8.16 -38.91 -9.11
C HIS A 86 7.53 -38.38 -7.81
N ALA A 87 6.20 -38.19 -7.78
CA ALA A 87 5.53 -37.50 -6.69
C ALA A 87 5.71 -38.17 -5.32
N GLU A 88 5.82 -39.50 -5.26
CA GLU A 88 6.02 -40.21 -3.99
C GLU A 88 7.39 -39.91 -3.38
N GLN A 89 8.42 -39.69 -4.20
CA GLN A 89 9.77 -39.34 -3.76
C GLN A 89 9.82 -37.95 -3.13
N PHE A 90 9.08 -36.99 -3.69
CA PHE A 90 9.07 -35.60 -3.26
C PHE A 90 7.84 -35.22 -2.42
N LYS A 91 7.11 -36.22 -1.92
CA LYS A 91 5.83 -36.05 -1.23
C LYS A 91 5.86 -35.04 -0.09
N GLY A 92 6.91 -35.08 0.74
CA GLY A 92 7.08 -34.12 1.83
C GLY A 92 7.17 -32.67 1.33
N GLN A 93 8.04 -32.42 0.35
CA GLN A 93 8.20 -31.10 -0.26
C GLN A 93 6.94 -30.64 -0.99
N ILE A 94 6.22 -31.55 -1.67
CA ILE A 94 4.94 -31.23 -2.31
C ILE A 94 3.90 -30.78 -1.28
N VAL A 95 3.78 -31.48 -0.15
CA VAL A 95 2.84 -31.10 0.92
C VAL A 95 3.19 -29.74 1.52
N GLU A 96 4.48 -29.46 1.73
CA GLU A 96 4.94 -28.15 2.21
C GLU A 96 4.68 -27.04 1.19
N MET A 97 4.97 -27.26 -0.09
CA MET A 97 4.66 -26.30 -1.16
C MET A 97 3.15 -26.01 -1.22
N GLN A 98 2.29 -27.01 -1.09
CA GLN A 98 0.84 -26.81 -0.99
C GLN A 98 0.44 -26.00 0.25
N ALA A 99 1.13 -26.19 1.38
CA ALA A 99 0.93 -25.39 2.58
C ALA A 99 1.34 -23.92 2.36
N TYR A 100 2.47 -23.67 1.69
CA TYR A 100 2.88 -22.32 1.31
C TYR A 100 1.89 -21.66 0.36
N ILE A 101 1.38 -22.37 -0.65
CA ILE A 101 0.36 -21.85 -1.55
C ILE A 101 -0.89 -21.41 -0.75
N ARG A 102 -1.38 -22.26 0.16
CA ARG A 102 -2.52 -21.91 1.04
C ARG A 102 -2.22 -20.67 1.90
N LYS A 103 -1.05 -20.63 2.55
CA LYS A 103 -0.61 -19.49 3.37
C LYS A 103 -0.55 -18.19 2.55
N ALA A 104 0.00 -18.26 1.33
CA ALA A 104 0.07 -17.13 0.41
C ALA A 104 -1.32 -16.64 0.00
N THR A 105 -2.24 -17.55 -0.33
CA THR A 105 -3.63 -17.21 -0.65
C THR A 105 -4.34 -16.56 0.54
N ASP A 106 -4.22 -17.12 1.74
CA ASP A 106 -4.83 -16.56 2.96
C ASP A 106 -4.27 -15.16 3.26
N CYS A 107 -2.96 -14.97 3.07
CA CYS A 107 -2.33 -13.66 3.22
C CYS A 107 -2.86 -12.65 2.20
N GLY A 108 -2.97 -13.06 0.93
CA GLY A 108 -3.53 -12.22 -0.14
C GLY A 108 -4.96 -11.76 0.15
N VAL A 109 -5.82 -12.64 0.68
CA VAL A 109 -7.20 -12.27 1.08
C VAL A 109 -7.18 -11.23 2.21
N LYS A 110 -6.30 -11.39 3.21
CA LYS A 110 -6.17 -10.42 4.31
C LYS A 110 -5.70 -9.06 3.82
N ILE A 111 -4.69 -9.03 2.94
CA ILE A 111 -4.19 -7.81 2.31
C ILE A 111 -5.34 -7.12 1.56
N GLN A 112 -6.07 -7.84 0.71
CA GLN A 112 -7.20 -7.27 -0.03
C GLN A 112 -8.27 -6.63 0.86
N ALA A 113 -8.62 -7.27 1.97
CA ALA A 113 -9.58 -6.74 2.92
C ALA A 113 -9.06 -5.45 3.60
N LEU A 114 -7.80 -5.44 4.02
CA LEU A 114 -7.18 -4.27 4.63
C LEU A 114 -7.03 -3.11 3.63
N GLU A 115 -6.61 -3.38 2.40
CA GLU A 115 -6.53 -2.37 1.34
C GLU A 115 -7.87 -1.71 1.04
N HIS A 116 -8.95 -2.49 1.07
CA HIS A 116 -10.29 -1.95 0.92
C HIS A 116 -10.62 -0.96 2.05
N SER A 117 -10.39 -1.36 3.31
CA SER A 117 -10.55 -0.49 4.50
C SER A 117 -9.66 0.76 4.43
N ASN A 118 -8.38 0.59 4.11
CA ASN A 118 -7.40 1.67 4.01
C ASN A 118 -7.78 2.67 2.93
N LYS A 119 -8.28 2.22 1.78
CA LYS A 119 -8.75 3.10 0.72
C LYS A 119 -9.91 3.99 1.17
N GLU A 120 -10.86 3.44 1.93
CA GLU A 120 -11.99 4.21 2.48
C GLU A 120 -11.51 5.24 3.52
N LYS A 121 -10.62 4.84 4.42
CA LYS A 121 -10.01 5.74 5.42
C LYS A 121 -9.23 6.88 4.76
N PHE A 122 -8.42 6.56 3.76
CA PHE A 122 -7.66 7.56 3.00
C PHE A 122 -8.58 8.57 2.30
N ALA A 123 -9.67 8.11 1.67
CA ALA A 123 -10.65 9.00 1.06
C ALA A 123 -11.30 9.94 2.09
N ALA A 124 -11.64 9.43 3.28
CA ALA A 124 -12.17 10.23 4.37
C ALA A 124 -11.16 11.27 4.89
N ALA A 125 -9.89 10.88 5.05
CA ALA A 125 -8.81 11.78 5.46
C ALA A 125 -8.59 12.91 4.45
N LEU A 126 -8.55 12.61 3.14
CA LEU A 126 -8.48 13.61 2.09
C LEU A 126 -9.67 14.57 2.12
N ALA A 127 -10.89 14.07 2.34
CA ALA A 127 -12.08 14.90 2.45
C ALA A 127 -12.05 15.81 3.69
N LYS A 128 -11.47 15.37 4.80
CA LYS A 128 -11.22 16.19 6.00
C LYS A 128 -10.22 17.32 5.67
N LYS A 129 -9.05 16.99 5.11
CA LYS A 129 -8.01 17.98 4.75
C LYS A 129 -8.51 19.03 3.75
N ARG A 130 -9.29 18.64 2.74
CA ARG A 130 -9.91 19.60 1.80
C ARG A 130 -10.86 20.59 2.49
N ARG A 131 -11.64 20.13 3.47
CA ARG A 131 -12.54 20.99 4.25
C ARG A 131 -11.76 21.97 5.14
N GLU A 132 -10.68 21.51 5.77
CA GLU A 132 -9.78 22.37 6.55
C GLU A 132 -9.19 23.50 5.71
N ILE A 133 -8.64 23.18 4.54
CA ILE A 133 -8.11 24.18 3.59
C ILE A 133 -9.20 25.16 3.15
N HIS A 134 -10.41 24.67 2.85
CA HIS A 134 -11.53 25.52 2.46
C HIS A 134 -11.93 26.49 3.59
N ASN A 135 -12.04 25.99 4.82
CA ASN A 135 -12.40 26.77 6.00
C ASN A 135 -11.33 27.80 6.34
N PHE A 136 -10.05 27.46 6.21
CA PHE A 136 -8.93 28.39 6.37
C PHE A 136 -9.01 29.53 5.35
N ASN A 137 -9.20 29.20 4.07
CA ASN A 137 -9.33 30.19 3.00
C ASN A 137 -10.55 31.11 3.20
N LYS A 138 -11.69 30.57 3.65
CA LYS A 138 -12.88 31.36 3.98
C LYS A 138 -12.62 32.30 5.16
N SER A 139 -12.02 31.79 6.23
CA SER A 139 -11.68 32.59 7.42
C SER A 139 -10.72 33.72 7.11
N ASN A 140 -9.69 33.45 6.29
CA ASN A 140 -8.74 34.47 5.84
C ASN A 140 -9.43 35.55 4.97
N LYS A 141 -10.31 35.16 4.03
CA LYS A 141 -11.12 36.10 3.25
C LYS A 141 -12.02 36.97 4.13
N THR A 142 -12.64 36.38 5.16
CA THR A 142 -13.48 37.12 6.10
C THR A 142 -12.66 38.08 6.96
N ALA A 143 -11.48 37.67 7.45
CA ALA A 143 -10.58 38.55 8.21
C ALA A 143 -10.08 39.74 7.38
N VAL A 144 -9.66 39.49 6.13
CA VAL A 144 -9.24 40.56 5.19
C VAL A 144 -10.40 41.51 4.87
N SER A 145 -11.60 40.96 4.63
CA SER A 145 -12.82 41.75 4.41
C SER A 145 -13.15 42.63 5.63
N TYR A 146 -13.08 42.07 6.84
CA TYR A 146 -13.35 42.79 8.08
C TYR A 146 -12.34 43.92 8.30
N SER A 147 -11.03 43.65 8.17
CA SER A 147 -9.97 44.67 8.27
C SER A 147 -10.12 45.77 7.23
N LYS A 148 -10.48 45.43 5.98
CA LYS A 148 -10.72 46.41 4.92
C LYS A 148 -11.96 47.27 5.20
N ASN A 149 -13.03 46.67 5.70
CA ASN A 149 -14.25 47.38 6.05
C ASN A 149 -14.08 48.28 7.29
N MET A 150 -13.29 47.86 8.27
CA MET A 150 -12.92 48.69 9.43
C MET A 150 -12.00 49.85 9.03
N ALA A 151 -10.99 49.61 8.18
CA ALA A 151 -10.15 50.67 7.63
C ALA A 151 -10.95 51.68 6.79
N ASN A 152 -11.89 51.20 5.96
CA ASN A 152 -12.79 52.06 5.20
C ASN A 152 -13.81 52.79 6.07
N GLN A 153 -14.25 52.23 7.20
CA GLN A 153 -15.10 52.95 8.17
C GLN A 153 -14.34 54.13 8.78
N HIS A 154 -13.07 53.96 9.14
CA HIS A 154 -12.24 55.08 9.62
C HIS A 154 -12.05 56.19 8.57
N GLN A 155 -12.01 55.85 7.27
CA GLN A 155 -12.01 56.84 6.19
C GLN A 155 -13.38 57.48 5.95
N ALA A 156 -14.48 56.73 6.07
CA ALA A 156 -15.84 57.24 5.91
C ALA A 156 -16.21 58.26 6.99
N TRP A 157 -15.76 58.06 8.24
CA TRP A 157 -15.92 59.05 9.30
C TRP A 157 -15.08 60.31 9.07
N GLN A 158 -13.92 60.25 8.39
CA GLN A 158 -13.17 61.46 8.01
C GLN A 158 -13.79 62.18 6.80
N SER A 159 -14.39 61.43 5.86
CA SER A 159 -15.04 62.01 4.68
C SER A 159 -16.31 62.77 5.02
N TYR A 160 -17.05 62.38 6.07
CA TYR A 160 -18.26 63.08 6.51
C TYR A 160 -18.01 64.43 7.21
N PHE A 161 -16.77 64.70 7.65
CA PHE A 161 -16.38 65.98 8.24
C PHE A 161 -15.73 66.95 7.24
N MET A 162 -15.40 66.50 6.02
CA MET A 162 -14.81 67.34 4.98
C MET A 162 -15.84 68.03 4.08
N ASP A 163 -17.12 67.62 4.12
CA ASP A 163 -18.20 68.22 3.31
C ASP A 163 -18.98 69.33 4.03
N LYS A 164 -18.38 69.92 5.07
CA LYS A 164 -18.87 71.14 5.71
C LYS A 164 -17.71 72.10 5.93
N LYS A 165 -17.28 72.78 4.86
CA LYS A 165 -16.74 74.13 4.92
C LYS A 165 -16.65 74.74 3.52
N GLU A 166 -17.58 75.67 3.31
CA GLU A 166 -17.58 76.88 2.44
C GLU A 166 -17.22 76.75 0.95
#